data_AF-S2YHC5-F1
#
_entry.id   AF-S2YHC5-F1
#
_cell.length_a   1.000
_cell.length_b   1.000
_cell.length_c   1.000
_cell.angle_alpha   90.00
_cell.angle_beta   90.00
_cell.angle_gamma   90.00
#
_symmetry.space_group_name_H-M   'P 1'
#
loop_
_entity.id
_entity.type
_entity.pdbx_description
1 polymer ?
#
loop_
_entity_poly.entity_id
_entity_poly.type
_entity_poly.pdbx_seq_one_letter_code
_entity_poly.pdbx_strand_id
1 'polypeptide(L)'
;MSVVEQYARAHIVSDAVIPEDAAVPVMLRYDPDADPRSVRVALPGPHEWTVARSLLEQGLRAPTAGGDVRVWPCGRVQAVVEFHSAQGVSVVQFESKALLRFLRRTYMATAPVSH
;
A
#
# COMPACT_ATOMS: atom_id res chain seq x y z
N MET A 1 -0.10 10.32 -18.34
CA MET A 1 -0.79 9.04 -18.00
C MET A 1 -1.84 9.32 -16.91
N SER A 2 -2.81 8.44 -16.65
CA SER A 2 -3.90 8.78 -15.69
C SER A 2 -3.52 8.51 -14.24
N VAL A 3 -3.85 9.43 -13.34
CA VAL A 3 -3.72 9.23 -11.88
C VAL A 3 -4.69 8.14 -11.43
N VAL A 4 -4.21 7.24 -10.56
CA VAL A 4 -5.01 6.17 -9.96
C VAL A 4 -5.17 6.43 -8.48
N GLU A 5 -6.40 6.60 -8.03
CA GLU A 5 -6.77 6.67 -6.62
C GLU A 5 -7.72 5.54 -6.25
N GLN A 6 -7.50 4.93 -5.09
CA GLN A 6 -8.35 3.89 -4.55
C GLN A 6 -8.40 3.97 -3.03
N TYR A 7 -9.62 4.05 -2.50
CA TYR A 7 -9.86 3.79 -1.09
C TYR A 7 -9.84 2.27 -0.81
N ALA A 8 -9.11 1.88 0.23
CA ALA A 8 -9.07 0.55 0.80
C ALA A 8 -9.42 0.63 2.30
N ARG A 9 -9.70 -0.52 2.91
CA ARG A 9 -9.76 -0.64 4.37
C ARG A 9 -8.50 -1.34 4.85
N ALA A 10 -7.97 -0.87 5.98
CA ALA A 10 -6.83 -1.49 6.63
C ALA A 10 -6.99 -1.49 8.15
N HIS A 11 -6.34 -2.44 8.81
CA HIS A 11 -6.18 -2.43 10.27
C HIS A 11 -4.78 -1.90 10.59
N ILE A 12 -4.67 -1.05 11.61
CA ILE A 12 -3.38 -0.61 12.12
C ILE A 12 -3.08 -1.44 13.35
N VAL A 13 -2.01 -2.24 13.28
CA VAL A 13 -1.66 -3.20 14.34
C VAL A 13 -0.75 -2.57 15.39
N SER A 14 -0.01 -1.51 15.04
CA SER A 14 0.98 -0.87 15.93
C SER A 14 0.48 0.35 16.69
N ASP A 15 -0.74 0.81 16.43
CA ASP A 15 -1.27 2.04 17.04
C ASP A 15 -2.29 1.68 18.12
N ALA A 16 -1.88 1.80 19.39
CA ALA A 16 -2.70 1.49 20.56
C ALA A 16 -3.92 2.41 20.72
N VAL A 17 -4.00 3.53 19.99
CA VAL A 17 -5.13 4.46 20.04
C VAL A 17 -6.29 3.99 19.15
N ILE A 18 -6.00 3.14 18.15
CA ILE A 18 -7.00 2.60 17.23
C ILE A 18 -7.33 1.19 17.72
N PRO A 19 -8.62 0.89 17.99
CA PRO A 19 -9.00 -0.46 18.37
C PRO A 19 -8.49 -1.46 17.32
N GLU A 20 -7.85 -2.54 17.73
CA GLU A 20 -7.22 -3.53 16.83
C GLU A 20 -8.23 -4.10 15.80
N ASP A 21 -9.53 -4.08 16.13
CA ASP A 21 -10.63 -4.54 15.27
C ASP A 21 -11.24 -3.44 14.35
N ALA A 22 -10.81 -2.19 14.46
CA ALA A 22 -11.38 -1.08 13.70
C ALA A 22 -10.64 -0.88 12.36
N ALA A 23 -11.25 -1.36 11.28
CA ALA A 23 -10.78 -1.08 9.93
C ALA A 23 -10.90 0.42 9.60
N VAL A 24 -9.78 1.09 9.32
CA VAL A 24 -9.72 2.50 8.91
C VAL A 24 -9.67 2.64 7.39
N PRO A 25 -10.25 3.70 6.81
CA PRO A 25 -10.10 3.98 5.39
C PRO A 25 -8.63 4.33 5.09
N VAL A 26 -8.10 3.87 3.97
CA VAL A 26 -6.76 4.20 3.48
C VAL A 26 -6.85 4.62 2.02
N MET A 27 -6.23 5.75 1.67
CA MET A 27 -6.08 6.17 0.29
C MET A 27 -4.79 5.59 -0.30
N LEU A 28 -4.92 4.83 -1.39
CA LEU A 28 -3.81 4.44 -2.25
C LEU A 28 -3.80 5.35 -3.47
N ARG A 29 -2.69 6.05 -3.71
CA ARG A 29 -2.51 6.92 -4.88
C ARG A 29 -1.28 6.54 -5.68
N TYR A 30 -1.44 6.48 -6.99
CA TYR A 30 -0.38 6.29 -7.97
C TYR A 30 -0.45 7.40 -9.02
N ASP A 31 0.67 8.07 -9.25
CA ASP A 31 0.79 9.16 -10.20
C ASP A 31 1.94 8.84 -11.18
N PRO A 32 1.64 8.28 -12.36
CA PRO A 32 2.66 7.81 -13.30
C PRO A 32 3.53 8.93 -13.88
N ASP A 33 3.02 10.16 -13.94
CA ASP A 33 3.76 11.29 -14.50
C ASP A 33 4.65 11.95 -13.44
N ALA A 34 4.28 11.90 -12.16
CA ALA A 34 5.09 12.41 -11.05
C ALA A 34 6.17 11.42 -10.58
N ASP A 35 5.78 10.17 -10.28
CA ASP A 35 6.72 9.10 -9.94
C ASP A 35 6.12 7.72 -10.28
N PRO A 36 6.51 7.11 -11.42
CA PRO A 36 5.94 5.84 -11.86
C PRO A 36 6.40 4.64 -11.03
N ARG A 37 7.37 4.82 -10.12
CA ARG A 37 7.91 3.74 -9.26
C ARG A 37 7.29 3.74 -7.87
N SER A 38 6.52 4.75 -7.52
CA SER A 38 6.06 4.98 -6.15
C SER A 38 4.54 4.95 -6.01
N VAL A 39 4.09 4.45 -4.88
CA VAL A 39 2.69 4.42 -4.45
C VAL A 39 2.62 5.16 -3.13
N ARG A 40 1.68 6.11 -3.02
CA ARG A 40 1.39 6.79 -1.77
C ARG A 40 0.28 6.06 -1.02
N VAL A 41 0.50 5.87 0.28
CA VAL A 41 -0.41 5.23 1.22
C VAL A 41 -0.72 6.26 2.30
N ALA A 42 -1.93 6.80 2.30
CA ALA A 42 -2.36 7.83 3.24
C ALA A 42 -3.50 7.32 4.11
N LEU A 43 -3.26 7.30 5.41
CA LEU A 43 -4.24 7.01 6.43
C LEU A 43 -4.83 8.33 6.97
N PRO A 44 -6.00 8.30 7.64
CA PRO A 44 -6.55 9.47 8.30
C PRO A 44 -5.55 10.05 9.30
N GLY A 45 -5.45 11.38 9.32
CA GLY A 45 -4.49 12.08 10.16
C GLY A 45 -3.13 12.28 9.47
N PRO A 46 -2.01 12.31 10.22
CA PRO A 46 -0.69 12.68 9.70
C PRO A 46 0.07 11.52 9.04
N HIS A 47 -0.56 10.35 8.90
CA HIS A 47 0.09 9.11 8.51
C HIS A 47 0.11 8.94 6.98
N GLU A 48 1.17 9.40 6.34
CA GLU A 48 1.41 9.21 4.90
C GLU A 48 2.78 8.58 4.65
N TRP A 49 2.79 7.53 3.83
CA TRP A 49 4.01 6.84 3.42
C TRP A 49 4.10 6.71 1.91
N THR A 50 5.33 6.62 1.41
CA THR A 50 5.62 6.27 0.02
C THR A 50 6.27 4.89 -0.04
N VAL A 51 5.73 4.01 -0.88
CA VAL A 51 6.20 2.63 -1.05
C VAL A 51 6.52 2.39 -2.51
N ALA A 52 7.61 1.68 -2.79
CA ALA A 52 7.90 1.24 -4.15
C ALA A 52 6.77 0.34 -4.68
N ARG A 53 6.24 0.64 -5.86
CA ARG A 53 5.18 -0.13 -6.51
C ARG A 53 5.57 -1.61 -6.68
N SER A 54 6.82 -1.85 -7.07
CA SER A 54 7.38 -3.20 -7.22
C SER A 54 7.48 -3.93 -5.89
N LEU A 55 7.75 -3.23 -4.78
CA LEU A 55 7.80 -3.83 -3.45
C LEU A 55 6.42 -4.34 -3.02
N LEU A 56 5.35 -3.58 -3.29
CA LEU A 56 3.98 -4.06 -3.06
C LEU A 56 3.65 -5.29 -3.91
N GLU A 57 4.06 -5.31 -5.18
CA GLU A 57 3.83 -6.45 -6.08
C GLU A 57 4.55 -7.72 -5.58
N GLN A 58 5.84 -7.60 -5.26
CA GLN A 58 6.67 -8.70 -4.77
C GLN A 58 6.19 -9.19 -3.41
N GLY A 59 5.91 -8.25 -2.51
CA GLY A 59 5.43 -8.49 -1.16
C GLY A 59 4.08 -9.19 -1.07
N LEU A 60 3.24 -9.09 -2.10
CA LEU A 60 1.99 -9.86 -2.20
C LEU A 60 2.21 -11.33 -2.55
N ARG A 61 3.39 -11.69 -3.07
CA ARG A 61 3.74 -13.07 -3.47
C ARG A 61 4.58 -13.77 -2.40
N ALA A 62 5.53 -13.06 -1.80
CA ALA A 62 6.42 -13.57 -0.78
C ALA A 62 6.94 -12.42 0.11
N PRO A 63 7.35 -12.70 1.37
CA PRO A 63 7.96 -11.69 2.23
C PRO A 63 9.12 -10.99 1.52
N THR A 64 9.01 -9.67 1.35
CA THR A 64 9.97 -8.83 0.64
C THR A 64 10.20 -7.53 1.41
N ALA A 65 11.43 -7.03 1.43
CA ALA A 65 11.78 -5.75 2.05
C ALA A 65 12.48 -4.83 1.04
N GLY A 66 12.31 -3.53 1.22
CA GLY A 66 13.00 -2.50 0.43
C GLY A 66 13.09 -1.21 1.22
N GLY A 67 14.32 -0.78 1.54
CA GLY A 67 14.55 0.34 2.45
C GLY A 67 13.90 0.09 3.81
N ASP A 68 13.14 1.08 4.29
CA ASP A 68 12.45 1.03 5.57
C ASP A 68 11.06 0.37 5.50
N VAL A 69 10.73 -0.30 4.40
CA VAL A 69 9.42 -0.92 4.19
C VAL A 69 9.57 -2.43 4.01
N ARG A 70 8.73 -3.20 4.69
CA ARG A 70 8.60 -4.64 4.52
C ARG A 70 7.16 -5.01 4.20
N VAL A 71 6.97 -5.92 3.24
CA VAL A 71 5.66 -6.37 2.77
C VAL A 71 5.62 -7.88 2.72
N TRP A 72 4.56 -8.50 3.25
CA TRP A 72 4.39 -9.95 3.20
C TRP A 72 2.92 -10.37 3.13
N PRO A 73 2.62 -11.53 2.52
CA PRO A 73 1.29 -12.11 2.61
C PRO A 73 1.04 -12.63 4.03
N CYS A 74 -0.17 -12.43 4.55
CA CYS A 74 -0.58 -12.91 5.87
C CYS A 74 -1.88 -13.72 5.73
N GLY A 75 -1.74 -15.04 5.67
CA GLY A 75 -2.87 -15.92 5.38
C GLY A 75 -3.36 -15.80 3.92
N ARG A 76 -4.62 -16.15 3.67
CA ARG A 76 -5.16 -16.24 2.29
C ARG A 76 -5.64 -14.90 1.71
N VAL A 77 -6.00 -13.95 2.57
CA VAL A 77 -6.76 -12.76 2.15
C VAL A 77 -6.15 -11.44 2.64
N GLN A 78 -5.11 -11.49 3.47
CA GLN A 78 -4.46 -10.29 4.01
C GLN A 78 -3.02 -10.18 3.52
N ALA A 79 -2.53 -8.95 3.47
CA ALA A 79 -1.14 -8.61 3.28
C ALA A 79 -0.78 -7.53 4.31
N VAL A 80 0.43 -7.62 4.85
CA VAL A 80 0.92 -6.67 5.84
C VAL A 80 1.99 -5.80 5.20
N VAL A 81 1.93 -4.51 5.48
CA VAL A 81 2.93 -3.51 5.14
C VAL A 81 3.44 -2.91 6.45
N GLU A 82 4.72 -3.11 6.71
CA GLU A 82 5.44 -2.60 7.87
C GLU A 82 6.34 -1.47 7.43
N PHE A 83 6.22 -0.34 8.13
CA PHE A 83 6.99 0.87 7.91
C PHE A 83 7.88 1.11 9.13
N HIS A 84 9.18 1.23 8.91
CA HIS A 84 10.15 1.62 9.92
C HIS A 84 10.46 3.10 9.79
N SER A 85 10.56 3.78 10.93
CA SER A 85 11.02 5.16 11.00
C SER A 85 11.84 5.38 12.26
N ALA A 86 12.48 6.54 12.40
CA ALA A 86 13.18 6.91 13.62
C ALA A 86 12.23 6.99 14.84
N GLN A 87 10.92 7.20 14.60
CA GLN A 87 9.91 7.33 15.64
C GLN A 87 9.29 6.00 16.06
N GLY A 88 9.52 4.92 15.30
CA GLY A 88 9.01 3.59 15.63
C GLY A 88 8.64 2.76 14.40
N VAL A 89 7.77 1.77 14.61
CA VAL A 89 7.28 0.87 13.57
C VAL A 89 5.77 1.02 13.44
N SER A 90 5.29 1.16 12.21
CA SER A 90 3.86 1.14 11.88
C SER A 90 3.54 -0.07 11.03
N VAL A 91 2.68 -0.95 11.54
CA VAL A 91 2.22 -2.14 10.85
C VAL A 91 0.78 -1.93 10.39
N VAL A 92 0.58 -2.02 9.08
CA VAL A 92 -0.72 -1.82 8.43
C VAL A 92 -1.12 -3.09 7.68
N GLN A 93 -2.27 -3.64 8.00
CA GLN A 93 -2.81 -4.85 7.37
C GLN A 93 -3.91 -4.50 6.37
N PHE A 94 -3.76 -4.94 5.13
CA PHE A 94 -4.70 -4.72 4.03
C PHE A 94 -5.32 -6.03 3.56
N GLU A 95 -6.54 -5.94 3.01
CA GLU A 95 -7.03 -7.01 2.13
C GLU A 95 -6.15 -7.12 0.88
N SER A 96 -5.59 -8.30 0.61
CA SER A 96 -4.73 -8.55 -0.54
C SER A 96 -5.44 -8.21 -1.86
N LYS A 97 -6.76 -8.47 -1.94
CA LYS A 97 -7.57 -8.16 -3.13
C LYS A 97 -7.61 -6.66 -3.40
N ALA A 98 -7.62 -5.81 -2.37
CA ALA A 98 -7.63 -4.36 -2.55
C ALA A 98 -6.29 -3.88 -3.14
N LEU A 99 -5.16 -4.36 -2.63
CA LEU A 99 -3.83 -4.04 -3.16
C LEU A 99 -3.65 -4.57 -4.59
N LEU A 100 -4.05 -5.81 -4.85
CA LEU A 100 -4.01 -6.40 -6.20
C LEU A 100 -4.84 -5.59 -7.21
N ARG A 101 -6.06 -5.18 -6.84
CA ARG A 101 -6.91 -4.35 -7.69
C ARG A 101 -6.27 -3.00 -7.99
N PHE A 102 -5.68 -2.37 -6.98
CA PHE A 102 -4.98 -1.11 -7.14
C PHE A 102 -3.79 -1.26 -8.10
N LEU A 103 -2.91 -2.25 -7.87
CA LEU A 103 -1.76 -2.52 -8.73
C LEU A 103 -2.18 -2.76 -10.19
N ARG A 104 -3.23 -3.55 -10.44
CA ARG A 104 -3.77 -3.75 -11.80
C ARG A 104 -4.12 -2.43 -12.48
N ARG A 105 -4.78 -1.51 -11.77
CA ARG A 105 -5.12 -0.18 -12.29
C ARG A 105 -3.88 0.66 -12.60
N THR A 106 -2.80 0.53 -11.81
CA THR A 106 -1.54 1.23 -12.10
C THR A 106 -0.92 0.79 -13.43
N TYR A 107 -0.97 -0.51 -13.77
CA TYR A 107 -0.46 -0.98 -15.08
C TYR A 107 -1.29 -0.45 -16.24
N MET A 108 -2.62 -0.43 -16.09
CA MET A 108 -3.52 0.12 -17.10
C MET A 108 -3.30 1.61 -17.32
N ALA A 109 -2.99 2.37 -16.26
CA ALA A 109 -2.67 3.79 -16.37
C ALA A 109 -1.36 4.06 -17.13
N THR A 110 -0.41 3.12 -17.09
CA THR A 110 0.87 3.21 -17.80
C THR A 110 0.88 2.58 -19.20
N ALA A 111 -0.15 1.81 -19.55
CA ALA A 111 -0.22 1.18 -20.84
C ALA A 111 -0.44 2.26 -21.93
N PRO A 112 0.37 2.28 -23.01
CA PRO A 112 0.06 3.13 -24.14
C PRO A 112 -1.30 2.71 -24.70
N VAL A 113 -2.20 3.67 -24.91
CA VAL A 113 -3.42 3.44 -25.69
C VAL A 113 -2.96 3.13 -27.10
N SER A 114 -2.97 1.85 -27.50
CA SER A 114 -2.86 1.48 -28.90
C SER A 114 -4.06 2.06 -29.63
N HIS A 115 -3.81 3.08 -30.44
CA HIS A 115 -4.80 3.67 -31.34
C HIS A 115 -4.38 3.47 -32.79
#